data_AF-A0A4D8QS76-F1
#
_entry.id   AF-A0A4D8QS76-F1
#
_cell.length_a   1.000
_cell.length_b   1.000
_cell.length_c   1.000
_cell.angle_alpha   90.00
_cell.angle_beta   90.00
_cell.angle_gamma   90.00
#
_symmetry.space_group_name_H-M   'P 1'
#
loop_
_entity.id
_entity.type
_entity.pdbx_description
1 polymer ?
#
loop_
_entity_poly.entity_id
_entity_poly.type
_entity_poly.pdbx_seq_one_letter_code
_entity_poly.pdbx_strand_id
1 'polypeptide(L)'
;MGGGGGKITESGGGGLIRGNCVHDNVGAGIWADIDVHRLVIENNLVFGNADNGITYEISYDGVIRNNRVADNGQRGQGWFWGAQILISSAQRVKVYGNDIDVPGGYGNAVTVVSQDRVPYTPAVGNEIFDNRIVIRNVNARIGAVTDVDADNAVVAAGNRLYGNRYHLADPGERIWFWNDAEADWDAIRAQGQEMGSVVHAGIPQKTPLSCPSMAPTDNVR
;
A
#
# COMPACT_ATOMS: atom_id res chain seq x y z
N MET A 1 -8.81 17.72 11.68
CA MET A 1 -7.39 17.29 11.65
C MET A 1 -7.30 15.99 12.44
N GLY A 2 -6.86 14.89 11.82
CA GLY A 2 -6.66 13.60 12.50
C GLY A 2 -5.17 13.35 12.68
N GLY A 3 -4.75 12.97 13.89
CA GLY A 3 -3.35 12.63 14.18
C GLY A 3 -2.97 11.28 13.57
N GLY A 4 -1.89 11.25 12.81
CA GLY A 4 -1.26 10.01 12.32
C GLY A 4 -0.15 9.52 13.25
N GLY A 5 0.26 8.26 13.12
CA GLY A 5 1.27 7.63 13.97
C GLY A 5 2.70 8.15 13.76
N GLY A 6 3.02 8.55 12.52
CA GLY A 6 4.28 9.24 12.19
C GLY A 6 4.18 9.94 10.84
N LYS A 7 4.66 11.18 10.76
CA LYS A 7 4.72 11.98 9.53
C LYS A 7 6.14 12.48 9.27
N ILE A 8 6.59 12.36 8.03
CA ILE A 8 7.92 12.75 7.56
C ILE A 8 7.72 13.65 6.34
N THR A 9 8.39 14.81 6.33
CA THR A 9 8.31 15.79 5.25
C THR A 9 9.69 16.31 4.87
N GLU A 10 9.85 16.74 3.62
CA GLU A 10 11.02 17.52 3.13
C GLU A 10 12.37 16.86 3.48
N SER A 11 12.53 15.61 3.06
CA SER A 11 13.72 14.81 3.40
C SER A 11 14.41 14.29 2.13
N GLY A 12 15.46 14.99 1.68
CA GLY A 12 16.20 14.65 0.46
C GLY A 12 17.32 13.60 0.63
N GLY A 13 17.71 13.29 1.88
CA GLY A 13 18.92 12.52 2.20
C GLY A 13 18.77 11.00 2.20
N GLY A 14 17.55 10.48 2.04
CA GLY A 14 17.22 9.12 2.44
C GLY A 14 17.03 9.00 3.96
N GLY A 15 16.25 8.01 4.38
CA GLY A 15 15.90 7.78 5.78
C GLY A 15 15.47 6.34 6.01
N LEU A 16 15.33 5.93 7.27
CA LEU A 16 14.94 4.58 7.63
C LEU A 16 13.90 4.60 8.76
N ILE A 17 12.73 4.01 8.51
CA ILE A 17 11.72 3.69 9.51
C ILE A 17 11.65 2.18 9.61
N ARG A 18 12.15 1.63 10.72
CA ARG A 18 12.26 0.18 10.89
C ARG A 18 11.90 -0.31 12.28
N GLY A 19 11.24 -1.46 12.33
CA GLY A 19 11.00 -2.19 13.58
C GLY A 19 9.97 -1.55 14.50
N ASN A 20 9.13 -0.65 13.97
CA ASN A 20 8.10 0.03 14.74
C ASN A 20 6.80 -0.78 14.75
N CYS A 21 6.02 -0.59 15.81
CA CYS A 21 4.62 -1.01 15.87
C CYS A 21 3.73 0.23 15.86
N VAL A 22 2.97 0.43 14.77
CA VAL A 22 2.18 1.65 14.53
C VAL A 22 0.73 1.27 14.35
N HIS A 23 -0.10 1.54 15.35
CA HIS A 23 -1.47 1.07 15.34
C HIS A 23 -2.49 1.99 15.99
N ASP A 24 -3.77 1.73 15.68
CA ASP A 24 -4.95 2.38 16.25
C ASP A 24 -4.91 3.92 16.19
N ASN A 25 -4.24 4.48 15.18
CA ASN A 25 -4.24 5.93 14.96
C ASN A 25 -5.55 6.38 14.31
N VAL A 26 -5.97 7.60 14.63
CA VAL A 26 -7.17 8.23 14.06
C VAL A 26 -6.95 8.69 12.60
N GLY A 27 -5.69 8.89 12.20
CA GLY A 27 -5.25 9.12 10.83
C GLY A 27 -4.48 7.93 10.26
N ALA A 28 -3.55 8.22 9.35
CA ALA A 28 -2.69 7.20 8.76
C ALA A 28 -1.68 6.66 9.79
N GLY A 29 -1.18 5.45 9.57
CA GLY A 29 -0.10 4.88 10.38
C GLY A 29 1.21 5.62 10.15
N ILE A 30 1.87 5.37 9.03
CA ILE A 30 3.12 6.04 8.62
C ILE A 30 2.82 6.87 7.37
N TRP A 31 3.22 8.14 7.36
CA TRP A 31 2.99 9.04 6.23
C TRP A 31 4.27 9.79 5.84
N ALA A 32 4.83 9.44 4.69
CA ALA A 32 5.86 10.24 4.02
C ALA A 32 5.15 11.21 3.07
N ASP A 33 5.29 12.50 3.31
CA ASP A 33 4.52 13.55 2.64
C ASP A 33 5.45 14.64 2.14
N ILE A 34 5.30 15.02 0.87
CA ILE A 34 5.99 16.14 0.22
C ILE A 34 7.53 16.05 0.28
N ASP A 35 8.12 15.87 -0.90
CA ASP A 35 9.55 15.99 -1.14
C ASP A 35 10.42 15.08 -0.24
N VAL A 36 9.92 13.86 -0.01
CA VAL A 36 10.67 12.78 0.64
C VAL A 36 11.35 11.92 -0.44
N HIS A 37 12.66 11.77 -0.35
CA HIS A 37 13.46 11.00 -1.30
C HIS A 37 14.14 9.84 -0.61
N ARG A 38 14.08 8.65 -1.21
CA ARG A 38 14.85 7.46 -0.79
C ARG A 38 14.58 7.02 0.65
N LEU A 39 13.37 7.24 1.16
CA LEU A 39 12.96 6.74 2.47
C LEU A 39 12.69 5.23 2.38
N VAL A 40 13.31 4.47 3.29
CA VAL A 40 13.06 3.04 3.47
C VAL A 40 12.15 2.83 4.67
N ILE A 41 11.01 2.17 4.45
CA ILE A 41 10.06 1.75 5.47
C ILE A 41 10.08 0.23 5.50
N GLU A 42 10.66 -0.37 6.53
CA GLU A 42 10.85 -1.82 6.55
C GLU A 42 10.70 -2.51 7.90
N ASN A 43 10.26 -3.77 7.89
CA ASN A 43 10.09 -4.58 9.10
C ASN A 43 9.22 -3.89 10.18
N ASN A 44 8.25 -3.07 9.78
CA ASN A 44 7.28 -2.48 10.70
C ASN A 44 6.02 -3.34 10.76
N LEU A 45 5.34 -3.30 11.90
CA LEU A 45 3.99 -3.81 12.09
C LEU A 45 3.03 -2.62 12.12
N VAL A 46 2.19 -2.47 11.09
CA VAL A 46 1.30 -1.31 10.92
C VAL A 46 -0.14 -1.78 10.80
N PHE A 47 -0.98 -1.51 11.80
CA PHE A 47 -2.34 -2.06 11.79
C PHE A 47 -3.42 -1.25 12.49
N GLY A 48 -4.68 -1.50 12.17
CA GLY A 48 -5.80 -0.89 12.90
C GLY A 48 -5.91 0.62 12.76
N ASN A 49 -5.15 1.26 11.86
CA ASN A 49 -5.23 2.70 11.67
C ASN A 49 -6.53 3.06 10.94
N ALA A 50 -7.16 4.16 11.35
CA ALA A 50 -8.47 4.56 10.85
C ALA A 50 -8.41 5.02 9.39
N ASP A 51 -7.26 5.51 8.93
CA ASP A 51 -6.96 5.82 7.53
C ASP A 51 -5.94 4.82 6.97
N ASN A 52 -5.21 5.17 5.91
CA ASN A 52 -4.20 4.32 5.28
C ASN A 52 -3.16 3.79 6.29
N GLY A 53 -2.67 2.57 6.06
CA GLY A 53 -1.59 2.01 6.88
C GLY A 53 -0.29 2.78 6.66
N ILE A 54 0.25 2.70 5.44
CA ILE A 54 1.45 3.43 5.01
C ILE A 54 1.09 4.30 3.81
N THR A 55 1.35 5.59 3.89
CA THR A 55 1.19 6.56 2.78
C THR A 55 2.56 7.07 2.33
N TYR A 56 2.82 7.03 1.03
CA TYR A 56 3.97 7.66 0.39
C TYR A 56 3.48 8.66 -0.65
N GLU A 57 3.64 9.94 -0.36
CA GLU A 57 2.90 11.02 -1.02
C GLU A 57 3.81 12.13 -1.55
N ILE A 58 3.61 12.54 -2.82
CA ILE A 58 4.31 13.65 -3.50
C ILE A 58 5.82 13.56 -3.23
N SER A 59 6.35 12.37 -3.46
CA SER A 59 7.67 11.93 -2.98
C SER A 59 8.26 10.91 -3.94
N TYR A 60 9.55 10.64 -3.82
CA TYR A 60 10.31 9.91 -4.84
C TYR A 60 11.18 8.79 -4.26
N ASP A 61 11.42 7.77 -5.09
CA ASP A 61 12.47 6.76 -4.89
C ASP A 61 12.36 5.98 -3.56
N GLY A 62 11.16 5.85 -3.01
CA GLY A 62 10.89 5.17 -1.74
C GLY A 62 10.96 3.63 -1.83
N VAL A 63 11.24 2.99 -0.70
CA VAL A 63 11.19 1.53 -0.56
C VAL A 63 10.32 1.14 0.62
N ILE A 64 9.25 0.39 0.38
CA ILE A 64 8.36 -0.14 1.42
C ILE A 64 8.46 -1.66 1.37
N ARG A 65 9.16 -2.28 2.33
CA ARG A 65 9.47 -3.71 2.25
C ARG A 65 9.37 -4.47 3.56
N ASN A 66 9.01 -5.75 3.48
CA ASN A 66 9.03 -6.67 4.62
C ASN A 66 8.20 -6.16 5.82
N ASN A 67 7.21 -5.30 5.59
CA ASN A 67 6.29 -4.85 6.64
C ASN A 67 5.12 -5.83 6.75
N ARG A 68 4.56 -5.95 7.96
CA ARG A 68 3.24 -6.55 8.18
C ARG A 68 2.22 -5.43 8.24
N VAL A 69 1.33 -5.35 7.27
CA VAL A 69 0.37 -4.24 7.15
C VAL A 69 -1.04 -4.80 7.05
N ALA A 70 -1.89 -4.51 8.03
CA ALA A 70 -3.17 -5.17 8.16
C ALA A 70 -4.22 -4.29 8.84
N ASP A 71 -5.51 -4.50 8.55
CA ASP A 71 -6.61 -3.88 9.31
C ASP A 71 -6.65 -2.34 9.31
N ASN A 72 -5.98 -1.71 8.35
CA ASN A 72 -6.04 -0.25 8.18
C ASN A 72 -7.22 0.17 7.28
N GLY A 73 -7.60 1.45 7.33
CA GLY A 73 -8.65 2.03 6.49
C GLY A 73 -10.06 1.92 7.06
N GLN A 74 -10.21 1.93 8.39
CA GLN A 74 -11.50 1.75 9.07
C GLN A 74 -12.55 2.84 8.72
N ARG A 75 -12.11 4.02 8.27
CA ARG A 75 -12.99 5.11 7.82
C ARG A 75 -13.60 4.90 6.44
N GLY A 76 -13.22 3.82 5.75
CA GLY A 76 -13.75 3.45 4.45
C GLY A 76 -12.79 3.76 3.31
N GLN A 77 -13.15 3.23 2.13
CA GLN A 77 -12.27 3.18 0.95
C GLN A 77 -12.46 4.38 0.00
N GLY A 78 -13.53 5.17 0.17
CA GLY A 78 -13.82 6.33 -0.68
C GLY A 78 -13.64 5.99 -2.16
N TRP A 79 -12.70 6.68 -2.80
CA TRP A 79 -12.23 6.35 -4.15
C TRP A 79 -11.21 5.19 -4.11
N PHE A 80 -9.96 5.46 -3.70
CA PHE A 80 -8.89 4.46 -3.53
C PHE A 80 -8.11 4.65 -2.22
N TRP A 81 -8.75 5.30 -1.25
CA TRP A 81 -8.22 5.58 0.09
C TRP A 81 -8.38 4.39 1.03
N GLY A 82 -7.95 4.53 2.28
CA GLY A 82 -8.02 3.46 3.27
C GLY A 82 -7.24 2.22 2.86
N ALA A 83 -6.14 2.39 2.11
CA ALA A 83 -5.31 1.31 1.66
C ALA A 83 -4.40 0.80 2.79
N GLN A 84 -4.00 -0.47 2.72
CA GLN A 84 -2.90 -0.94 3.56
C GLN A 84 -1.64 -0.14 3.18
N ILE A 85 -1.37 0.02 1.89
CA ILE A 85 -0.29 0.87 1.38
C ILE A 85 -0.84 1.77 0.26
N LEU A 86 -0.72 3.08 0.44
CA LEU A 86 -1.11 4.09 -0.54
C LEU A 86 0.14 4.79 -1.11
N ILE A 87 0.27 4.81 -2.42
CA ILE A 87 1.22 5.64 -3.18
C ILE A 87 0.42 6.77 -3.81
N SER A 88 0.62 8.02 -3.37
CA SER A 88 -0.22 9.15 -3.74
C SER A 88 0.57 10.25 -4.47
N SER A 89 0.40 10.39 -5.78
CA SER A 89 1.19 11.25 -6.66
C SER A 89 2.70 11.12 -6.41
N ALA A 90 3.17 9.88 -6.22
CA ALA A 90 4.57 9.57 -5.94
C ALA A 90 5.17 8.70 -7.05
N GLN A 91 6.49 8.75 -7.19
CA GLN A 91 7.20 8.13 -8.30
C GLN A 91 8.33 7.22 -7.85
N ARG A 92 8.56 6.15 -8.63
CA ARG A 92 9.67 5.20 -8.45
C ARG A 92 9.68 4.53 -7.07
N VAL A 93 8.51 4.38 -6.45
CA VAL A 93 8.36 3.66 -5.19
C VAL A 93 8.33 2.16 -5.43
N LYS A 94 9.11 1.41 -4.65
CA LYS A 94 9.14 -0.06 -4.68
C LYS A 94 8.46 -0.64 -3.45
N VAL A 95 7.43 -1.44 -3.65
CA VAL A 95 6.65 -2.11 -2.59
C VAL A 95 6.84 -3.61 -2.73
N TYR A 96 7.63 -4.23 -1.85
CA TYR A 96 7.92 -5.66 -1.99
C TYR A 96 8.17 -6.45 -0.70
N GLY A 97 7.93 -7.76 -0.74
CA GLY A 97 8.14 -8.64 0.40
C GLY A 97 7.24 -8.35 1.60
N ASN A 98 6.23 -7.47 1.46
CA ASN A 98 5.30 -7.16 2.54
C ASN A 98 4.27 -8.30 2.69
N ASP A 99 3.80 -8.50 3.92
CA ASP A 99 2.67 -9.36 4.21
C ASP A 99 1.45 -8.48 4.49
N ILE A 100 0.56 -8.37 3.51
CA ILE A 100 -0.56 -7.44 3.46
C ILE A 100 -1.85 -8.22 3.73
N ASP A 101 -2.66 -7.78 4.69
CA ASP A 101 -3.93 -8.44 5.05
C ASP A 101 -5.05 -7.41 5.12
N VAL A 102 -5.85 -7.34 4.04
CA VAL A 102 -7.01 -6.46 3.97
C VAL A 102 -8.15 -7.08 4.77
N PRO A 103 -8.71 -6.37 5.77
CA PRO A 103 -9.81 -6.86 6.59
C PRO A 103 -11.07 -7.11 5.77
N GLY A 104 -12.05 -7.82 6.33
CA GLY A 104 -13.37 -7.95 5.71
C GLY A 104 -14.21 -6.68 5.89
N GLY A 105 -14.93 -6.26 4.86
CA GLY A 105 -15.90 -5.16 4.90
C GLY A 105 -15.32 -3.75 4.78
N TYR A 106 -14.00 -3.56 4.86
CA TYR A 106 -13.36 -2.27 4.62
C TYR A 106 -11.92 -2.41 4.08
N GLY A 107 -11.28 -1.28 3.77
CA GLY A 107 -9.87 -1.21 3.35
C GLY A 107 -9.58 -1.62 1.91
N ASN A 108 -8.53 -1.03 1.34
CA ASN A 108 -7.92 -1.40 0.06
C ASN A 108 -6.57 -2.11 0.30
N ALA A 109 -6.04 -2.79 -0.73
CA ALA A 109 -4.73 -3.44 -0.66
C ALA A 109 -3.59 -2.44 -0.88
N VAL A 110 -2.96 -2.46 -2.07
CA VAL A 110 -1.96 -1.47 -2.48
C VAL A 110 -2.54 -0.63 -3.60
N THR A 111 -2.69 0.68 -3.39
CA THR A 111 -3.24 1.58 -4.41
C THR A 111 -2.20 2.63 -4.81
N VAL A 112 -2.16 2.92 -6.11
CA VAL A 112 -1.42 4.04 -6.69
C VAL A 112 -2.46 5.03 -7.18
N VAL A 113 -2.39 6.25 -6.69
CA VAL A 113 -3.30 7.33 -7.08
C VAL A 113 -2.49 8.46 -7.68
N SER A 114 -2.89 8.95 -8.84
CA SER A 114 -2.32 10.16 -9.46
C SER A 114 -3.39 11.25 -9.48
N GLN A 115 -3.18 12.32 -8.70
CA GLN A 115 -4.16 13.40 -8.56
C GLN A 115 -3.75 14.70 -9.28
N ASP A 116 -4.75 15.45 -9.78
CA ASP A 116 -4.64 16.84 -10.20
C ASP A 116 -4.45 17.78 -9.00
N ARG A 117 -3.22 17.85 -8.51
CA ARG A 117 -2.87 18.71 -7.37
C ARG A 117 -1.47 19.25 -7.50
N VAL A 118 -1.25 20.48 -7.04
CA VAL A 118 0.06 21.13 -7.06
C VAL A 118 0.87 20.70 -5.82
N PRO A 119 2.15 20.29 -5.96
CA PRO A 119 2.88 20.14 -7.23
C PRO A 119 2.41 18.91 -8.02
N TYR A 120 2.10 19.14 -9.29
CA TYR A 120 1.55 18.10 -10.16
C TYR A 120 2.65 17.16 -10.64
N THR A 121 2.55 15.90 -10.25
CA THR A 121 3.42 14.84 -10.76
C THR A 121 2.61 13.57 -10.99
N PRO A 122 2.61 13.02 -12.21
CA PRO A 122 1.97 11.74 -12.48
C PRO A 122 2.59 10.66 -11.59
N ALA A 123 1.76 9.80 -10.99
CA ALA A 123 2.27 8.67 -10.20
C ALA A 123 2.78 7.57 -11.14
N VAL A 124 4.09 7.55 -11.42
CA VAL A 124 4.71 6.66 -12.41
C VAL A 124 6.01 6.04 -11.90
N GLY A 125 6.40 4.93 -12.52
CA GLY A 125 7.61 4.19 -12.19
C GLY A 125 7.46 3.33 -10.93
N ASN A 126 6.27 3.21 -10.35
CA ASN A 126 6.06 2.45 -9.12
C ASN A 126 5.95 0.95 -9.43
N GLU A 127 6.53 0.14 -8.53
CA GLU A 127 6.60 -1.31 -8.68
C GLU A 127 6.07 -1.97 -7.41
N ILE A 128 5.07 -2.83 -7.56
CA ILE A 128 4.43 -3.58 -6.47
C ILE A 128 4.65 -5.07 -6.75
N PHE A 129 5.59 -5.70 -6.04
CA PHE A 129 6.03 -7.03 -6.40
C PHE A 129 6.44 -7.92 -5.22
N ASP A 130 6.39 -9.24 -5.41
CA ASP A 130 6.80 -10.23 -4.40
C ASP A 130 6.13 -10.03 -3.02
N ASN A 131 4.95 -9.42 -2.97
CA ASN A 131 4.18 -9.28 -1.75
C ASN A 131 3.29 -10.52 -1.55
N ARG A 132 3.04 -10.87 -0.29
CA ARG A 132 1.92 -11.74 0.06
C ARG A 132 0.71 -10.86 0.37
N ILE A 133 -0.40 -11.06 -0.32
CA ILE A 133 -1.57 -10.19 -0.23
C ILE A 133 -2.80 -11.05 0.04
N VAL A 134 -3.37 -10.92 1.23
CA VAL A 134 -4.65 -11.55 1.61
C VAL A 134 -5.74 -10.49 1.51
N ILE A 135 -6.77 -10.75 0.72
CA ILE A 135 -7.90 -9.82 0.55
C ILE A 135 -9.17 -10.49 1.06
N ARG A 136 -9.69 -10.00 2.18
CA ARG A 136 -10.92 -10.51 2.80
C ARG A 136 -12.15 -9.65 2.47
N ASN A 137 -11.92 -8.44 1.98
CA ASN A 137 -12.96 -7.52 1.54
C ASN A 137 -13.12 -7.64 0.02
N VAL A 138 -14.26 -8.17 -0.42
CA VAL A 138 -14.63 -8.32 -1.84
C VAL A 138 -14.73 -7.00 -2.60
N ASN A 139 -14.86 -5.88 -1.88
CA ASN A 139 -14.90 -4.53 -2.46
C ASN A 139 -13.54 -3.83 -2.44
N ALA A 140 -12.49 -4.50 -1.94
CA ALA A 140 -11.16 -3.91 -1.93
C ALA A 140 -10.65 -3.72 -3.37
N ARG A 141 -9.73 -2.77 -3.51
CA ARG A 141 -9.03 -2.49 -4.75
C ARG A 141 -7.53 -2.62 -4.58
N ILE A 142 -6.88 -3.00 -5.68
CA ILE A 142 -5.44 -2.96 -5.90
C ILE A 142 -5.19 -2.39 -7.29
N GLY A 143 -4.15 -1.59 -7.46
CA GLY A 143 -3.76 -1.10 -8.78
C GLY A 143 -3.59 0.41 -8.83
N ALA A 144 -3.70 0.97 -10.03
CA ALA A 144 -3.37 2.36 -10.32
C ALA A 144 -4.55 3.11 -10.94
N VAL A 145 -4.79 4.32 -10.45
CA VAL A 145 -5.86 5.20 -10.89
C VAL A 145 -5.37 6.64 -11.00
N THR A 146 -6.05 7.44 -11.81
CA THR A 146 -5.85 8.89 -11.87
C THR A 146 -7.19 9.62 -11.96
N ASP A 147 -7.26 10.85 -11.44
CA ASP A 147 -8.37 11.78 -11.68
C ASP A 147 -8.05 12.78 -12.82
N VAL A 148 -6.93 12.56 -13.52
CA VAL A 148 -6.55 13.30 -14.73
C VAL A 148 -6.65 12.37 -15.94
N ASP A 149 -7.74 12.49 -16.69
CA ASP A 149 -8.04 11.63 -17.84
C ASP A 149 -6.88 11.53 -18.85
N ALA A 150 -6.19 12.66 -19.08
CA ALA A 150 -5.05 12.73 -20.00
C ALA A 150 -3.86 11.87 -19.55
N ASP A 151 -3.77 11.56 -18.25
CA ASP A 151 -2.67 10.82 -17.66
C ASP A 151 -2.95 9.31 -17.54
N ASN A 152 -4.16 8.86 -17.81
CA ASN A 152 -4.53 7.45 -17.60
C ASN A 152 -3.56 6.49 -18.33
N ALA A 153 -3.22 6.80 -19.59
CA ALA A 153 -2.28 5.98 -20.35
C ALA A 153 -0.86 5.99 -19.77
N VAL A 154 -0.36 7.14 -19.29
CA VAL A 154 1.00 7.22 -18.73
C VAL A 154 1.08 6.59 -17.34
N VAL A 155 0.04 6.72 -16.52
CA VAL A 155 -0.07 6.09 -15.21
C VAL A 155 -0.17 4.56 -15.37
N ALA A 156 -0.99 4.06 -16.28
CA ALA A 156 -1.11 2.63 -16.53
C ALA A 156 0.19 2.03 -17.09
N ALA A 157 0.87 2.70 -18.02
CA ALA A 157 2.12 2.22 -18.60
C ALA A 157 3.33 2.37 -17.66
N GLY A 158 3.30 3.37 -16.77
CA GLY A 158 4.41 3.70 -15.89
C GLY A 158 4.51 2.82 -14.65
N ASN A 159 3.45 2.12 -14.25
CA ASN A 159 3.44 1.31 -13.03
C ASN A 159 3.41 -0.19 -13.35
N ARG A 160 3.86 -1.02 -12.40
CA ARG A 160 3.96 -2.47 -12.60
C ARG A 160 3.57 -3.26 -11.35
N LEU A 161 2.77 -4.31 -11.56
CA LEU A 161 2.48 -5.35 -10.57
C LEU A 161 3.04 -6.67 -11.10
N TYR A 162 3.78 -7.43 -10.29
CA TYR A 162 4.36 -8.72 -10.71
C TYR A 162 4.83 -9.56 -9.52
N GLY A 163 4.94 -10.88 -9.67
CA GLY A 163 5.45 -11.78 -8.62
C GLY A 163 4.66 -11.83 -7.30
N ASN A 164 3.50 -11.18 -7.20
CA ASN A 164 2.69 -11.14 -5.99
C ASN A 164 1.96 -12.47 -5.76
N ARG A 165 1.74 -12.82 -4.50
CA ARG A 165 0.98 -14.01 -4.10
C ARG A 165 -0.33 -13.58 -3.42
N TYR A 166 -1.44 -13.78 -4.11
CA TYR A 166 -2.77 -13.42 -3.65
C TYR A 166 -3.47 -14.57 -2.95
N HIS A 167 -4.24 -14.24 -1.92
CA HIS A 167 -5.25 -15.11 -1.32
C HIS A 167 -6.60 -14.38 -1.36
N LEU A 168 -7.53 -14.91 -2.15
CA LEU A 168 -8.86 -14.34 -2.37
C LEU A 168 -9.94 -15.32 -1.91
N ALA A 169 -11.12 -14.80 -1.54
CA ALA A 169 -12.28 -15.62 -1.23
C ALA A 169 -12.82 -16.25 -2.52
N ASP A 170 -12.95 -15.44 -3.57
CA ASP A 170 -13.26 -15.88 -4.93
C ASP A 170 -12.18 -15.38 -5.92
N PRO A 171 -11.47 -16.28 -6.64
CA PRO A 171 -10.52 -15.89 -7.67
C PRO A 171 -11.11 -15.08 -8.84
N GLY A 172 -12.43 -15.09 -9.03
CA GLY A 172 -13.14 -14.30 -10.04
C GLY A 172 -13.40 -12.85 -9.63
N GLU A 173 -12.99 -12.42 -8.43
CA GLU A 173 -13.19 -11.05 -7.97
C GLU A 173 -12.48 -10.02 -8.86
N ARG A 174 -13.18 -8.90 -9.14
CA ARG A 174 -12.66 -7.77 -9.92
C ARG A 174 -11.99 -6.73 -9.02
N ILE A 175 -10.93 -7.14 -8.34
CA ILE A 175 -10.22 -6.29 -7.37
C ILE A 175 -9.14 -5.41 -8.00
N TRP A 176 -8.66 -5.75 -9.20
CA TRP A 176 -7.65 -4.95 -9.87
C TRP A 176 -8.31 -3.76 -10.54
N PHE A 177 -7.73 -2.58 -10.39
CA PHE A 177 -8.10 -1.41 -11.16
C PHE A 177 -6.89 -0.95 -11.97
N TRP A 178 -7.03 -0.94 -13.30
CA TRP A 178 -5.95 -0.61 -14.20
C TRP A 178 -6.48 -0.01 -15.49
N ASN A 179 -5.84 1.06 -15.97
CA ASN A 179 -6.20 1.72 -17.22
C ASN A 179 -7.69 2.12 -17.27
N ASP A 180 -8.16 2.81 -16.23
CA ASP A 180 -9.55 3.28 -16.05
C ASP A 180 -10.63 2.19 -16.10
N ALA A 181 -10.28 0.97 -15.67
CA ALA A 181 -11.22 -0.13 -15.61
C ALA A 181 -10.93 -1.08 -14.44
N GLU A 182 -12.01 -1.62 -13.87
CA GLU A 182 -11.92 -2.81 -13.03
C GLU A 182 -11.56 -4.04 -13.89
N ALA A 183 -10.73 -4.91 -13.35
CA ALA A 183 -10.24 -6.12 -13.98
C ALA A 183 -10.31 -7.30 -13.02
N ASP A 184 -10.71 -8.45 -13.54
CA ASP A 184 -10.46 -9.75 -12.93
C ASP A 184 -9.02 -10.21 -13.24
N TRP A 185 -8.68 -11.41 -12.76
CA TRP A 185 -7.36 -12.01 -12.92
C TRP A 185 -6.91 -12.19 -14.38
N ASP A 186 -7.81 -12.60 -15.27
CA ASP A 186 -7.47 -12.81 -16.67
C ASP A 186 -7.29 -11.47 -17.40
N ALA A 187 -8.17 -10.50 -17.11
CA ALA A 187 -8.13 -9.16 -17.68
C ALA A 187 -6.86 -8.40 -17.26
N ILE A 188 -6.45 -8.43 -15.99
CA ILE A 188 -5.24 -7.73 -15.53
C ILE A 188 -3.98 -8.31 -16.17
N ARG A 189 -3.94 -9.64 -16.35
CA ARG A 189 -2.82 -10.33 -17.01
C ARG A 189 -2.77 -10.07 -18.51
N ALA A 190 -3.91 -9.93 -19.17
CA ALA A 190 -3.96 -9.52 -20.57
C ALA A 190 -3.34 -8.13 -20.81
N GLN A 191 -3.30 -7.28 -19.78
CA GLN A 191 -2.63 -5.98 -19.80
C GLN A 191 -1.12 -6.06 -19.47
N GLY A 192 -0.56 -7.26 -19.37
CA GLY A 192 0.86 -7.48 -19.05
C GLY A 192 1.22 -7.28 -17.57
N GLN A 193 0.23 -7.05 -16.72
CA GLN A 193 0.40 -6.95 -15.27
C GLN A 193 0.34 -8.34 -14.62
N GLU A 194 0.76 -8.41 -13.37
CA GLU A 194 0.77 -9.63 -12.55
C GLU A 194 1.58 -10.78 -13.16
N MET A 195 2.61 -10.44 -13.94
CA MET A 195 3.54 -11.42 -14.51
C MET A 195 4.25 -12.18 -13.37
N GLY A 196 4.20 -13.51 -13.39
CA GLY A 196 4.77 -14.35 -12.33
C GLY A 196 4.02 -14.31 -11.00
N SER A 197 2.94 -13.52 -10.89
CA SER A 197 2.05 -13.55 -9.72
C SER A 197 1.16 -14.79 -9.75
N VAL A 198 0.62 -15.15 -8.58
CA VAL A 198 -0.30 -16.29 -8.43
C VAL A 198 -1.48 -15.92 -7.55
N VAL A 199 -2.65 -16.50 -7.83
CA VAL A 199 -3.85 -16.40 -7.01
C VAL A 199 -4.14 -17.77 -6.41
N HIS A 200 -4.26 -17.82 -5.08
CA HIS A 200 -4.72 -18.99 -4.35
C HIS A 200 -6.17 -18.76 -3.91
N ALA A 201 -7.04 -19.71 -4.25
CA ALA A 201 -8.39 -19.77 -3.68
C ALA A 201 -8.29 -20.12 -2.19
N GLY A 202 -8.98 -19.36 -1.35
CA GLY A 202 -9.07 -19.62 0.08
C GLY A 202 -8.29 -18.60 0.90
N ILE A 203 -8.96 -18.15 1.95
CA ILE A 203 -8.47 -17.13 2.88
C ILE A 203 -7.78 -17.80 4.08
N PRO A 204 -6.48 -17.58 4.29
CA PRO A 204 -5.78 -18.08 5.45
C PRO A 204 -6.38 -17.59 6.77
N GLN A 205 -6.28 -18.39 7.83
CA GLN A 205 -6.67 -17.96 9.17
C GLN A 205 -5.92 -16.69 9.55
N LYS A 206 -6.64 -15.77 10.18
CA LYS A 206 -6.08 -14.49 10.58
C LYS A 206 -5.31 -14.64 11.88
N THR A 207 -4.04 -14.25 11.88
CA THR A 207 -3.23 -14.20 13.09
C THR A 207 -3.55 -12.93 13.89
N PRO A 208 -3.76 -13.02 15.21
CA PRO A 208 -3.89 -11.83 16.05
C PRO A 208 -2.67 -10.91 15.91
N LEU A 209 -2.92 -9.60 15.91
CA LEU A 209 -1.88 -8.58 15.83
C LEU A 209 -1.70 -7.95 17.20
N SER A 210 -0.45 -7.86 17.65
CA SER A 210 -0.09 -7.14 18.87
C SER A 210 1.32 -6.62 18.73
N CYS A 211 1.60 -5.45 19.32
CA CYS A 211 2.97 -4.98 19.40
C CYS A 211 3.83 -5.96 20.19
N PRO A 212 5.10 -6.18 19.78
CA PRO A 212 6.05 -6.91 20.60
C PRO A 212 6.16 -6.21 21.97
N SER A 213 6.12 -6.99 23.05
CA SER A 213 6.48 -6.45 24.36
C SER A 213 7.92 -5.96 24.30
N MET A 214 8.21 -4.73 24.73
CA MET A 214 9.59 -4.34 24.98
C MET A 214 10.18 -5.34 25.98
N ALA A 215 11.23 -6.05 25.57
CA ALA A 215 12.04 -6.76 26.55
C ALA A 215 12.54 -5.72 27.56
N PRO A 216 12.52 -5.99 28.87
CA PRO A 216 13.16 -5.11 29.83
C PRO A 216 14.60 -4.88 29.35
N THR A 217 14.97 -3.62 29.13
CA THR A 217 16.38 -3.29 28.94
C THR A 217 17.08 -3.68 30.24
N ASP A 218 17.88 -4.73 30.21
CA ASP A 218 18.85 -4.97 31.27
C ASP A 218 19.75 -3.74 31.31
N ASN A 219 19.54 -2.90 32.33
CA ASN A 219 20.43 -1.82 32.69
C ASN A 219 21.78 -2.45 33.09
N VAL A 220 22.63 -2.71 32.12
CA VAL A 220 24.05 -2.96 32.37
C VAL A 220 24.66 -1.58 32.67
N ARG A 221 24.95 -1.37 33.95
CA ARG A 221 25.79 -0.28 34.46
C ARG A 221 27.23 -0.42 33.99
#